data_AF-S0B2M4-F1
#
_entry.id   AF-S0B2M4-F1
#
_cell.length_a   1.000
_cell.length_b   1.000
_cell.length_c   1.000
_cell.angle_alpha   90.00
_cell.angle_beta   90.00
_cell.angle_gamma   90.00
#
_symmetry.space_group_name_H-M   'P 1'
#
loop_
_entity.id
_entity.type
_entity.pdbx_description
1 polymer ?
#
loop_
_entity_poly.entity_id
_entity_poly.type
_entity_poly.pdbx_seq_one_letter_code
_entity_poly.pdbx_strand_id
1 'polypeptide(L)'
;MLILFCLIFLSYSLTFENWVNRYNKQFTTAELLRRRAIYVDNLNYVVEHSGINGVQLSLDGPYATLTNEEYKSLLRLQSVSPNTQSKKKTVDYQDDDVPTSFDLRNYNHKNYVNTPGDQGNCGSCYSFAITAYLDTNMLLNYDEYTVNSFRLSTAEIISCANNNYKDCHGCDGGSLSCGLQYVKNKGLCLEEQFKFCGKDNNCPSANNLPERATEIDGIESASFSMDLEGHKRIIYKHGGSLTAMDSSRMSYQLYAGGIYQDSRCSQIALNHAVNIVGYGVENYIPYFIVKNSYGSNWGEMGYIRVRADNNMCGLSTNVYWVDKVKKA
;
A
#
# COMPACT_ATOMS: atom_id res chain seq x y z
N MET A 1 -32.81 -14.20 21.00
CA MET A 1 -32.31 -15.34 20.21
C MET A 1 -31.39 -14.95 19.06
N LEU A 2 -31.54 -13.77 18.43
CA LEU A 2 -30.58 -13.28 17.42
C LEU A 2 -29.20 -12.88 17.98
N ILE A 3 -29.14 -12.31 19.19
CA ILE A 3 -27.87 -11.89 19.82
C ILE A 3 -26.97 -13.10 20.15
N LEU A 4 -27.57 -14.24 20.51
CA LEU A 4 -26.83 -15.47 20.81
C LEU A 4 -26.25 -16.12 19.55
N PHE A 5 -26.95 -16.04 18.42
CA PHE A 5 -26.45 -16.53 17.14
C PHE A 5 -25.29 -15.69 16.59
N CYS A 6 -25.28 -14.38 16.85
CA CYS A 6 -24.17 -13.50 16.49
C CYS A 6 -22.90 -13.85 17.29
N LEU A 7 -23.04 -14.18 18.59
CA LEU A 7 -21.92 -14.60 19.45
C LEU A 7 -21.33 -15.97 19.08
N ILE A 8 -22.15 -16.89 18.54
CA ILE A 8 -21.68 -18.24 18.17
C ILE A 8 -20.91 -18.23 16.83
N PHE A 9 -21.23 -17.33 15.89
CA PHE A 9 -20.40 -17.10 14.71
C PHE A 9 -19.08 -16.37 15.04
N LEU A 10 -19.07 -15.53 16.08
CA LEU A 10 -17.85 -14.96 16.65
C LEU A 10 -16.98 -15.99 17.40
N SER A 11 -17.53 -17.14 17.83
CA SER A 11 -16.78 -18.13 18.60
C SER A 11 -16.03 -19.19 17.76
N TYR A 12 -16.26 -19.27 16.45
CA TYR A 12 -15.60 -20.28 15.58
C TYR A 12 -14.43 -19.74 14.74
N SER A 13 -14.19 -18.42 14.74
CA SER A 13 -13.02 -17.79 14.14
C SER A 13 -12.43 -16.76 15.10
N LEU A 14 -11.10 -16.75 15.29
CA LEU A 14 -10.30 -15.80 16.08
C LEU A 14 -10.03 -16.14 17.57
N THR A 15 -9.46 -17.31 17.86
CA THR A 15 -8.59 -17.40 19.05
C THR A 15 -7.21 -16.85 18.71
N PHE A 16 -6.51 -16.31 19.71
CA PHE A 16 -5.12 -15.87 19.58
C PHE A 16 -4.22 -16.98 19.03
N GLU A 17 -4.48 -18.24 19.40
CA GLU A 17 -3.77 -19.43 18.90
C GLU A 17 -3.98 -19.64 17.40
N ASN A 18 -5.22 -19.48 16.90
CA ASN A 18 -5.50 -19.58 15.47
C ASN A 18 -4.79 -18.47 14.68
N TRP A 19 -4.76 -17.26 15.24
CA TRP A 19 -4.02 -16.14 14.65
C TRP A 19 -2.51 -16.44 14.61
N VAL A 20 -1.93 -16.94 15.70
CA VAL A 20 -0.51 -17.34 15.78
C VAL A 20 -0.18 -18.40 14.72
N ASN A 21 -1.03 -19.41 14.59
CA ASN A 21 -0.86 -20.47 13.60
C ASN A 21 -0.98 -19.95 12.16
N ARG A 22 -1.98 -19.11 11.87
CA ARG A 22 -2.19 -18.51 10.54
C ARG A 22 -0.97 -17.72 10.06
N TYR A 23 -0.36 -16.94 10.96
CA TYR A 23 0.79 -16.11 10.64
C TYR A 23 2.13 -16.78 10.92
N ASN A 24 2.12 -18.08 11.27
CA ASN A 24 3.29 -18.87 11.63
C ASN A 24 4.24 -18.12 12.60
N LYS A 25 3.67 -17.46 13.62
CA LYS A 25 4.44 -16.67 14.57
C LYS A 25 5.06 -17.57 15.63
N GLN A 26 6.32 -17.32 15.95
CA GLN A 26 7.06 -18.04 16.97
C GLN A 26 7.43 -17.05 18.09
N PHE A 27 7.03 -17.36 19.32
CA PHE A 27 7.25 -16.51 20.49
C PHE A 27 7.86 -17.30 21.63
N THR A 28 8.70 -16.65 22.44
CA THR A 28 9.04 -17.18 23.77
C THR A 28 7.79 -17.17 24.66
N THR A 29 7.77 -17.95 25.75
CA THR A 29 6.61 -17.98 26.66
C THR A 29 6.22 -16.59 27.18
N ALA A 30 7.22 -15.78 27.58
CA ALA A 30 6.97 -14.42 28.04
C ALA A 30 6.38 -13.53 26.94
N GLU A 31 6.94 -13.61 25.73
CA GLU A 31 6.44 -12.84 24.59
C GLU A 31 5.04 -13.29 24.15
N LEU A 32 4.76 -14.60 24.20
CA LEU A 32 3.44 -15.15 23.90
C LEU A 32 2.36 -14.58 24.83
N LEU A 33 2.65 -14.50 26.13
CA LEU A 33 1.75 -13.90 27.12
C LEU A 33 1.54 -12.41 26.87
N ARG A 34 2.62 -11.67 26.57
CA ARG A 34 2.54 -10.24 26.21
C ARG A 34 1.69 -10.03 24.96
N ARG A 35 1.94 -10.80 23.89
CA ARG A 35 1.21 -10.70 22.62
C ARG A 35 -0.26 -11.08 22.76
N ARG A 36 -0.59 -12.04 23.64
CA ARG A 36 -1.97 -12.38 23.99
C ARG A 36 -2.67 -11.23 24.69
N ALA A 37 -2.03 -10.58 25.66
CA ALA A 37 -2.61 -9.43 26.35
C ALA A 37 -2.91 -8.29 25.35
N ILE A 38 -1.96 -7.95 24.49
CA ILE A 38 -2.15 -6.94 23.43
C ILE A 38 -3.26 -7.33 22.45
N TYR A 39 -3.36 -8.61 22.09
CA TYR A 39 -4.44 -9.10 21.22
C TYR A 39 -5.82 -8.90 21.85
N VAL A 40 -5.94 -9.11 23.17
CA VAL A 40 -7.17 -8.85 23.92
C VAL A 40 -7.46 -7.35 24.01
N ASP A 41 -6.46 -6.50 24.24
CA ASP A 41 -6.64 -5.04 24.22
C ASP A 41 -7.12 -4.54 22.85
N ASN A 42 -6.54 -5.08 21.78
CA ASN A 42 -6.97 -4.78 20.42
C ASN A 42 -8.39 -5.33 20.14
N LEU A 43 -8.76 -6.48 20.71
CA LEU A 43 -10.14 -7.00 20.61
C LEU A 43 -11.14 -6.02 21.24
N ASN A 44 -10.84 -5.49 22.43
CA ASN A 44 -11.68 -4.50 23.08
C ASN A 44 -11.84 -3.25 22.20
N TYR A 45 -10.75 -2.77 21.60
CA TYR A 45 -10.81 -1.67 20.64
C TYR A 45 -11.73 -1.98 19.45
N VAL A 46 -11.60 -3.17 18.85
CA VAL A 46 -12.48 -3.60 17.73
C VAL A 46 -13.94 -3.64 18.16
N VAL A 47 -14.25 -4.21 19.33
CA VAL A 47 -15.63 -4.29 19.84
C VAL A 47 -16.24 -2.90 20.06
N GLU A 48 -15.44 -1.95 20.55
CA GLU A 48 -15.91 -0.59 20.83
C GLU A 48 -16.05 0.29 19.56
N HIS A 49 -15.20 0.09 18.56
CA HIS A 49 -15.06 1.03 17.45
C HIS A 49 -15.53 0.50 16.09
N SER A 50 -15.71 -0.82 15.93
CA SER A 50 -16.16 -1.39 14.66
C SER A 50 -17.61 -0.96 14.34
N GLY A 51 -17.85 -0.58 13.09
CA GLY A 51 -19.12 -0.07 12.60
C GLY A 51 -19.32 1.44 12.77
N ILE A 52 -18.48 2.12 13.56
CA ILE A 52 -18.54 3.60 13.66
C ILE A 52 -18.28 4.20 12.28
N ASN A 53 -19.21 5.05 11.81
CA ASN A 53 -19.18 5.66 10.48
C ASN A 53 -19.05 4.65 9.32
N GLY A 54 -19.50 3.41 9.51
CA GLY A 54 -19.47 2.35 8.51
C GLY A 54 -18.11 1.65 8.34
N VAL A 55 -17.09 2.02 9.13
CA VAL A 55 -15.76 1.38 9.09
C VAL A 55 -15.77 0.12 9.93
N GLN A 56 -15.45 -1.03 9.32
CA GLN A 56 -15.33 -2.31 9.99
C GLN A 56 -13.89 -2.57 10.40
N LEU A 57 -13.71 -3.10 11.61
CA LEU A 57 -12.42 -3.47 12.18
C LEU A 57 -12.37 -4.97 12.49
N SER A 58 -11.17 -5.55 12.48
CA SER A 58 -10.97 -6.96 12.83
C SER A 58 -9.56 -7.20 13.38
N LEU A 59 -9.37 -8.39 13.96
CA LEU A 59 -8.05 -8.91 14.34
C LEU A 59 -7.49 -9.91 13.32
N ASP A 60 -8.04 -9.95 12.11
CA ASP A 60 -7.60 -10.93 11.11
C ASP A 60 -6.24 -10.60 10.50
N GLY A 61 -5.86 -9.31 10.49
CA GLY A 61 -4.62 -8.79 9.90
C GLY A 61 -3.33 -9.11 10.69
N PRO A 62 -2.15 -8.88 10.09
CA PRO A 62 -0.85 -9.31 10.61
C PRO A 62 -0.35 -8.51 11.82
N TYR A 63 -1.02 -7.40 12.16
CA TYR A 63 -0.62 -6.48 13.22
C TYR A 63 -1.57 -6.50 14.43
N ALA A 64 -2.46 -7.50 14.52
CA ALA A 64 -3.42 -7.64 15.61
C ALA A 64 -2.77 -7.89 16.99
N THR A 65 -1.49 -8.22 17.05
CA THR A 65 -0.72 -8.46 18.29
C THR A 65 0.29 -7.36 18.61
N LEU A 66 0.22 -6.24 17.89
CA LEU A 66 1.04 -5.06 18.13
C LEU A 66 0.22 -3.99 18.86
N THR A 67 0.83 -3.34 19.84
CA THR A 67 0.33 -2.05 20.33
C THR A 67 0.39 -1.03 19.20
N ASN A 68 -0.38 0.06 19.29
CA ASN A 68 -0.35 1.08 18.25
C ASN A 68 1.03 1.75 18.14
N GLU A 69 1.80 1.85 19.22
CA GLU A 69 3.17 2.38 19.18
C GLU A 69 4.17 1.43 18.52
N GLU A 70 4.07 0.12 18.78
CA GLU A 70 4.85 -0.89 18.04
C GLU A 70 4.50 -0.85 16.55
N TYR A 71 3.22 -0.75 16.20
CA TYR A 71 2.77 -0.63 14.81
C TYR A 71 3.32 0.65 14.14
N LYS A 72 3.20 1.80 14.78
CA LYS A 72 3.75 3.07 14.28
C LYS A 72 5.25 3.00 14.00
N SER A 73 6.00 2.24 14.79
CA SER A 73 7.44 2.06 14.57
C SER A 73 7.81 1.35 13.26
N LEU A 74 6.83 0.68 12.62
CA LEU A 74 6.96 0.05 11.30
C LEU A 74 6.67 1.04 10.15
N LEU A 75 6.05 2.19 10.44
CA LEU A 75 5.70 3.23 9.46
C LEU A 75 6.91 4.14 9.21
N ARG A 76 7.82 3.67 8.36
CA ARG A 76 9.13 4.29 8.13
C ARG A 76 9.25 5.00 6.78
N LEU A 77 8.15 5.53 6.23
CA LEU A 77 8.26 6.34 5.02
C LEU A 77 9.07 7.60 5.32
N GLN A 78 10.12 7.84 4.52
CA GLN A 78 10.94 9.03 4.62
C GLN A 78 10.24 10.20 3.94
N SER A 79 10.06 11.29 4.69
CA SER A 79 9.53 12.54 4.14
C SER A 79 10.57 13.16 3.22
N VAL A 80 10.23 13.32 1.95
CA VAL A 80 11.03 14.11 1.02
C VAL A 80 10.42 15.51 0.97
N SER A 81 11.21 16.53 1.26
CA SER A 81 10.79 17.91 1.01
C SER A 81 10.32 18.01 -0.45
N PRO A 82 9.10 18.52 -0.72
CA PRO A 82 8.66 18.74 -2.09
C PRO A 82 9.73 19.55 -2.78
N ASN A 83 10.31 19.02 -3.85
CA ASN A 83 11.28 19.77 -4.62
C ASN A 83 10.53 21.01 -5.11
N THR A 84 10.95 22.21 -4.70
CA THR A 84 10.34 23.51 -5.04
C THR A 84 10.33 23.80 -6.55
N GLN A 85 10.87 22.87 -7.35
CA GLN A 85 10.78 22.80 -8.80
C GLN A 85 9.61 21.95 -9.32
N SER A 86 8.58 21.68 -8.51
CA SER A 86 7.28 21.31 -9.07
C SER A 86 6.82 22.51 -9.91
N LYS A 87 7.18 22.52 -11.20
CA LYS A 87 6.46 23.33 -12.17
C LYS A 87 5.01 22.96 -11.92
N LYS A 88 4.19 23.94 -11.55
CA LYS A 88 2.76 23.83 -11.82
C LYS A 88 2.66 23.66 -13.33
N LYS A 89 2.84 22.45 -13.85
CA LYS A 89 2.12 22.02 -15.03
C LYS A 89 0.69 22.12 -14.52
N THR A 90 0.04 23.24 -14.82
CA THR A 90 -1.39 23.22 -15.08
C THR A 90 -1.52 22.12 -16.11
N VAL A 91 -1.86 20.92 -15.66
CA VAL A 91 -2.05 19.83 -16.59
C VAL A 91 -3.31 20.23 -17.31
N ASP A 92 -3.13 20.87 -18.47
CA ASP A 92 -4.19 21.34 -19.35
C ASP A 92 -4.78 20.10 -20.01
N TYR A 93 -5.39 19.26 -19.18
CA TYR A 93 -6.31 18.25 -19.65
C TYR A 93 -7.59 19.03 -19.93
N GLN A 94 -7.84 19.27 -21.22
CA GLN A 94 -9.19 19.40 -21.75
C GLN A 94 -10.07 18.37 -21.03
N ASP A 95 -11.29 18.74 -20.66
CA ASP A 95 -12.28 17.92 -19.95
C ASP A 95 -12.51 16.57 -20.66
N ASP A 96 -11.60 15.62 -20.44
CA ASP A 96 -11.78 14.22 -20.76
C ASP A 96 -12.55 13.63 -19.60
N ASP A 97 -13.81 13.30 -19.86
CA ASP A 97 -14.76 12.75 -18.89
C ASP A 97 -14.27 11.37 -18.41
N VAL A 98 -13.47 11.35 -17.34
CA VAL A 98 -13.08 10.09 -16.68
C VAL A 98 -14.32 9.46 -16.07
N PRO A 99 -14.48 8.13 -16.12
CA PRO A 99 -15.69 7.47 -15.65
C PRO A 99 -15.93 7.76 -14.17
N THR A 100 -17.17 7.72 -13.69
CA THR A 100 -17.47 7.93 -12.25
C THR A 100 -16.82 6.87 -11.35
N SER A 101 -16.54 5.68 -11.88
CA SER A 101 -15.87 4.60 -11.18
C SER A 101 -14.90 3.88 -12.10
N PHE A 102 -13.77 3.47 -11.54
CA PHE A 102 -12.68 2.81 -12.24
C PHE A 102 -11.99 1.86 -11.28
N ASP A 103 -11.76 0.60 -11.68
CA ASP A 103 -11.15 -0.41 -10.81
C ASP A 103 -10.27 -1.38 -11.62
N LEU A 104 -8.96 -1.28 -11.46
CA LEU A 104 -7.99 -2.14 -12.15
C LEU A 104 -8.03 -3.60 -11.70
N ARG A 105 -8.72 -3.93 -10.59
CA ARG A 105 -8.99 -5.32 -10.19
C ARG A 105 -9.98 -6.01 -11.13
N ASN A 106 -10.81 -5.23 -11.82
CA ASN A 106 -11.77 -5.71 -12.80
C ASN A 106 -12.04 -4.62 -13.83
N TYR A 107 -11.10 -4.44 -14.76
CA TYR A 107 -11.22 -3.52 -15.87
C TYR A 107 -11.31 -4.30 -17.17
N ASN A 108 -12.35 -4.03 -17.98
CA ASN A 108 -12.64 -4.79 -19.21
C ASN A 108 -12.63 -6.32 -19.01
N HIS A 109 -13.22 -6.78 -17.90
CA HIS A 109 -13.27 -8.20 -17.49
C HIS A 109 -11.90 -8.86 -17.26
N LYS A 110 -10.85 -8.07 -17.03
CA LYS A 110 -9.50 -8.53 -16.69
C LYS A 110 -9.05 -7.93 -15.35
N ASN A 111 -8.25 -8.70 -14.61
CA ASN A 111 -7.56 -8.22 -13.42
C ASN A 111 -6.13 -7.80 -13.80
N TYR A 112 -5.76 -6.55 -13.51
CA TYR A 112 -4.46 -5.98 -13.80
C TYR A 112 -3.60 -5.76 -12.55
N VAL A 113 -4.02 -6.25 -11.38
CA VAL A 113 -3.26 -6.06 -10.14
C VAL A 113 -2.94 -7.41 -9.50
N ASN A 114 -1.65 -7.64 -9.21
CA ASN A 114 -1.25 -8.84 -8.48
C ASN A 114 -1.80 -8.85 -7.05
N THR A 115 -1.81 -10.02 -6.43
CA THR A 115 -2.11 -10.19 -5.01
C THR A 115 -1.25 -9.25 -4.14
N PRO A 116 -1.85 -8.53 -3.17
CA PRO A 116 -1.13 -7.67 -2.24
C PRO A 116 0.07 -8.38 -1.60
N GLY A 117 1.21 -7.69 -1.57
CA GLY A 117 2.40 -8.17 -0.87
C GLY A 117 2.28 -8.00 0.65
N ASP A 118 3.23 -8.57 1.38
CA ASP A 118 3.34 -8.42 2.84
C ASP A 118 4.76 -7.95 3.19
N GLN A 119 4.88 -6.70 3.65
CA GLN A 119 6.16 -6.13 4.08
C GLN A 119 6.62 -6.65 5.44
N GLY A 120 5.73 -7.28 6.21
CA GLY A 120 6.00 -7.75 7.55
C GLY A 120 6.46 -6.63 8.48
N ASN A 121 7.63 -6.83 9.10
CA ASN A 121 8.24 -5.88 10.04
C ASN A 121 9.30 -4.98 9.37
N CYS A 122 9.42 -5.01 8.05
CA CYS A 122 10.33 -4.19 7.28
C CYS A 122 9.64 -2.87 6.88
N GLY A 123 10.32 -1.73 7.05
CA GLY A 123 9.85 -0.40 6.67
C GLY A 123 9.82 -0.15 5.15
N SER A 124 9.45 -1.14 4.35
CA SER A 124 9.61 -1.16 2.89
C SER A 124 8.36 -0.80 2.08
N CYS A 125 7.36 -0.17 2.70
CA CYS A 125 6.13 0.26 2.05
C CYS A 125 6.35 0.99 0.72
N TYR A 126 7.37 1.85 0.64
CA TYR A 126 7.75 2.58 -0.57
C TYR A 126 8.09 1.65 -1.74
N SER A 127 8.86 0.58 -1.49
CA SER A 127 9.23 -0.41 -2.51
C SER A 127 8.03 -1.22 -2.97
N PHE A 128 7.18 -1.66 -2.02
CA PHE A 128 5.95 -2.39 -2.33
C PHE A 128 4.96 -1.55 -3.14
N ALA A 129 4.80 -0.27 -2.81
CA ALA A 129 3.95 0.63 -3.57
C ALA A 129 4.46 0.78 -5.00
N ILE A 130 5.76 1.08 -5.19
CA ILE A 130 6.39 1.26 -6.51
C ILE A 130 6.23 0.01 -7.36
N THR A 131 6.65 -1.15 -6.86
CA THR A 131 6.55 -2.41 -7.62
C THR A 131 5.10 -2.78 -7.94
N ALA A 132 4.16 -2.59 -7.01
CA ALA A 132 2.75 -2.83 -7.29
C ALA A 132 2.19 -1.94 -8.41
N TYR A 133 2.58 -0.66 -8.46
CA TYR A 133 2.20 0.27 -9.52
C TYR A 133 2.82 -0.11 -10.87
N LEU A 134 4.10 -0.51 -10.89
CA LEU A 134 4.81 -0.91 -12.11
C LEU A 134 4.32 -2.26 -12.64
N ASP A 135 4.08 -3.23 -11.76
CA ASP A 135 3.43 -4.50 -12.11
C ASP A 135 2.09 -4.24 -12.82
N THR A 136 1.26 -3.35 -12.25
CA THR A 136 -0.04 -2.99 -12.83
C THR A 136 0.10 -2.40 -14.22
N ASN A 137 1.07 -1.51 -14.42
CA ASN A 137 1.36 -0.93 -15.72
C ASN A 137 1.88 -1.95 -16.74
N MET A 138 2.73 -2.89 -16.31
CA MET A 138 3.21 -3.96 -17.18
C MET A 138 2.07 -4.88 -17.62
N LEU A 139 1.17 -5.23 -16.70
CA LEU A 139 -0.03 -6.01 -17.00
C LEU A 139 -1.00 -5.28 -17.93
N LEU A 140 -1.13 -3.95 -17.80
CA LEU A 140 -1.99 -3.13 -18.66
C LEU A 140 -1.46 -3.00 -20.09
N ASN A 141 -0.15 -2.88 -20.26
CA ASN A 141 0.47 -2.51 -21.53
C ASN A 141 0.93 -3.71 -22.39
N TYR A 142 1.03 -4.90 -21.80
CA TYR A 142 1.59 -6.08 -22.44
C TYR A 142 0.71 -7.31 -22.20
N ASP A 143 -0.07 -7.71 -23.21
CA ASP A 143 -1.02 -8.83 -23.14
C ASP A 143 -0.37 -10.20 -22.85
N GLU A 144 0.94 -10.35 -23.05
CA GLU A 144 1.67 -11.57 -22.68
C GLU A 144 1.79 -11.79 -21.16
N TYR A 145 1.60 -10.72 -20.36
CA TYR A 145 1.72 -10.77 -18.92
C TYR A 145 0.36 -10.97 -18.25
N THR A 146 0.37 -11.79 -17.20
CA THR A 146 -0.79 -12.05 -16.36
C THR A 146 -0.41 -11.89 -14.90
N VAL A 147 -1.40 -11.72 -14.03
CA VAL A 147 -1.18 -11.62 -12.57
C VAL A 147 -0.47 -12.84 -11.96
N ASN A 148 -0.40 -13.96 -12.69
CA ASN A 148 0.28 -15.20 -12.29
C ASN A 148 1.68 -15.35 -12.90
N SER A 149 2.02 -14.61 -13.94
CA SER A 149 3.29 -14.77 -14.68
C SER A 149 4.25 -13.59 -14.53
N PHE A 150 3.78 -12.43 -14.04
CA PHE A 150 4.60 -11.24 -13.92
C PHE A 150 4.50 -10.63 -12.51
N ARG A 151 5.65 -10.43 -11.87
CA ARG A 151 5.79 -9.73 -10.60
C ARG A 151 7.22 -9.21 -10.45
N LEU A 152 7.39 -7.94 -10.18
CA LEU A 152 8.69 -7.29 -10.00
C LEU A 152 9.25 -7.50 -8.60
N SER A 153 10.58 -7.51 -8.50
CA SER A 153 11.27 -7.69 -7.22
C SER A 153 11.14 -6.45 -6.33
N THR A 154 10.43 -6.60 -5.21
CA THR A 154 10.42 -5.54 -4.17
C THR A 154 11.74 -5.51 -3.43
N ALA A 155 12.39 -6.67 -3.29
CA ALA A 155 13.66 -6.84 -2.60
C ALA A 155 14.81 -6.08 -3.27
N GLU A 156 14.79 -5.96 -4.59
CA GLU A 156 15.81 -5.26 -5.34
C GLU A 156 15.86 -3.77 -4.98
N ILE A 157 14.72 -3.06 -4.96
CA ILE A 157 14.70 -1.65 -4.53
C ILE A 157 15.19 -1.52 -3.09
N ILE A 158 14.72 -2.40 -2.19
CA ILE A 158 15.07 -2.38 -0.76
C ILE A 158 16.59 -2.51 -0.58
N SER A 159 17.19 -3.47 -1.29
CA SER A 159 18.58 -3.88 -1.10
C SER A 159 19.57 -3.02 -1.89
N CYS A 160 19.20 -2.60 -3.09
CA CYS A 160 20.12 -1.97 -4.04
C CYS A 160 20.02 -0.44 -4.11
N ALA A 161 18.86 0.14 -3.75
CA ALA A 161 18.74 1.59 -3.69
C ALA A 161 19.40 2.17 -2.44
N ASN A 162 19.46 1.41 -1.33
CA ASN A 162 19.98 1.85 -0.03
C ASN A 162 21.40 2.46 -0.12
N ASN A 163 22.28 1.85 -0.92
CA ASN A 163 23.68 2.29 -1.01
C ASN A 163 23.92 3.51 -1.92
N ASN A 164 22.95 3.87 -2.76
CA ASN A 164 23.17 4.81 -3.87
C ASN A 164 22.24 6.02 -3.85
N TYR A 165 21.20 6.01 -3.02
CA TYR A 165 20.19 7.06 -2.96
C TYR A 165 19.93 7.47 -1.52
N LYS A 166 20.19 8.75 -1.21
CA LYS A 166 20.20 9.31 0.15
C LYS A 166 18.94 9.01 0.97
N ASP A 167 17.77 8.95 0.33
CA ASP A 167 16.49 8.81 1.04
C ASP A 167 15.93 7.38 0.99
N CYS A 168 16.76 6.40 0.61
CA CYS A 168 16.44 4.98 0.62
C CYS A 168 17.34 4.31 1.67
N HIS A 169 16.74 3.64 2.65
CA HIS A 169 17.43 3.01 3.78
C HIS A 169 16.95 1.57 4.01
N GLY A 170 16.55 0.87 2.93
CA GLY A 170 16.04 -0.49 3.00
C GLY A 170 14.85 -0.63 3.97
N CYS A 171 14.93 -1.58 4.90
CA CYS A 171 13.93 -1.80 5.94
C CYS A 171 13.87 -0.72 7.03
N ASP A 172 14.84 0.19 7.08
CA ASP A 172 14.79 1.37 7.95
C ASP A 172 14.04 2.54 7.32
N GLY A 173 13.48 2.34 6.13
CA GLY A 173 12.58 3.27 5.48
C GLY A 173 13.08 3.73 4.13
N GLY A 174 12.19 4.37 3.38
CA GLY A 174 12.56 4.98 2.11
C GLY A 174 11.50 5.96 1.64
N SER A 175 11.74 6.59 0.49
CA SER A 175 10.76 7.45 -0.16
C SER A 175 10.34 6.90 -1.53
N LEU A 176 9.14 7.29 -1.99
CA LEU A 176 8.70 6.99 -3.35
C LEU A 176 9.68 7.55 -4.39
N SER A 177 10.17 8.78 -4.17
CA SER A 177 11.14 9.44 -5.06
C SER A 177 12.43 8.64 -5.20
N CYS A 178 13.07 8.24 -4.09
CA CYS A 178 14.35 7.51 -4.18
C CYS A 178 14.20 6.15 -4.88
N GLY A 179 13.12 5.42 -4.60
CA GLY A 179 12.85 4.14 -5.25
C GLY A 179 12.58 4.31 -6.74
N LEU A 180 11.75 5.30 -7.13
CA LEU A 180 11.50 5.58 -8.55
C LEU A 180 12.77 6.01 -9.30
N GLN A 181 13.64 6.81 -8.67
CA GLN A 181 14.92 7.19 -9.29
C GLN A 181 15.85 5.98 -9.49
N TYR A 182 15.85 5.02 -8.55
CA TYR A 182 16.56 3.76 -8.75
C TYR A 182 16.04 3.03 -9.99
N VAL A 183 14.71 2.82 -10.09
CA VAL A 183 14.09 2.12 -11.23
C VAL A 183 14.39 2.83 -12.55
N LYS A 184 14.30 4.17 -12.57
CA LYS A 184 14.61 4.95 -13.78
C LYS A 184 16.04 4.76 -14.27
N ASN A 185 17.00 4.59 -13.35
CA ASN A 185 18.42 4.49 -13.70
C ASN A 185 18.89 3.05 -13.94
N LYS A 186 18.17 2.04 -13.43
CA LYS A 186 18.63 0.64 -13.38
C LYS A 186 17.61 -0.40 -13.81
N GLY A 187 16.35 -0.02 -14.05
CA GLY A 187 15.25 -0.97 -14.23
C GLY A 187 15.03 -1.85 -12.99
N LEU A 188 14.23 -2.91 -13.16
CA LEU A 188 13.98 -3.94 -12.15
C LEU A 188 13.92 -5.34 -12.75
N CYS A 189 14.25 -6.37 -11.96
CA CYS A 189 14.05 -7.77 -12.28
C CYS A 189 12.70 -8.28 -11.77
N LEU A 190 12.41 -9.53 -12.16
CA LEU A 190 11.31 -10.28 -11.60
C LEU A 190 11.59 -10.73 -10.16
N GLU A 191 10.54 -10.83 -9.36
CA GLU A 191 10.56 -11.33 -7.97
C GLU A 191 11.22 -12.72 -7.87
N GLU A 192 11.06 -13.56 -8.89
CA GLU A 192 11.66 -14.90 -8.90
C GLU A 192 13.20 -14.90 -8.95
N GLN A 193 13.79 -13.84 -9.52
CA GLN A 193 15.23 -13.67 -9.66
C GLN A 193 15.85 -13.02 -8.41
N PHE A 194 15.08 -12.22 -7.66
CA PHE A 194 15.50 -11.62 -6.40
C PHE A 194 14.32 -11.53 -5.43
N LYS A 195 14.16 -12.55 -4.58
CA LYS A 195 12.99 -12.71 -3.70
C LYS A 195 13.05 -11.86 -2.44
N PHE A 196 11.89 -11.33 -2.03
CA PHE A 196 11.73 -10.68 -0.74
C PHE A 196 11.67 -11.68 0.41
N CYS A 197 12.44 -11.40 1.47
CA CYS A 197 12.55 -12.27 2.65
C CYS A 197 12.35 -11.51 3.98
N GLY A 198 11.71 -10.33 3.94
CA GLY A 198 11.41 -9.55 5.14
C GLY A 198 12.56 -8.71 5.70
N LYS A 199 13.67 -8.58 4.98
CA LYS A 199 14.88 -7.86 5.39
C LYS A 199 15.67 -7.33 4.19
N ASP A 200 16.66 -6.49 4.46
CA ASP A 200 17.68 -6.10 3.50
C ASP A 200 18.50 -7.33 3.08
N ASN A 201 18.64 -7.52 1.77
CA ASN A 201 19.55 -8.52 1.21
C ASN A 201 20.84 -7.83 0.73
N ASN A 202 21.87 -8.64 0.47
CA ASN A 202 23.06 -8.13 -0.19
C ASN A 202 22.72 -7.81 -1.66
N CYS A 203 22.84 -6.54 -2.05
CA CYS A 203 22.70 -6.16 -3.45
C CYS A 203 23.83 -6.80 -4.28
N PRO A 204 23.52 -7.48 -5.39
CA PRO A 204 24.55 -7.93 -6.33
C PRO A 204 25.39 -6.76 -6.86
N SER A 205 26.64 -7.03 -7.24
CA SER A 205 27.43 -6.04 -7.95
C SER A 205 26.77 -5.67 -9.28
N ALA A 206 27.05 -4.48 -9.81
CA ALA A 206 26.40 -3.98 -11.04
C ALA A 206 26.51 -4.94 -12.24
N ASN A 207 27.60 -5.71 -12.34
CA ASN A 207 27.81 -6.69 -13.42
C ASN A 207 27.04 -8.01 -13.21
N ASN A 208 26.45 -8.21 -12.03
CA ASN A 208 25.74 -9.43 -11.62
C ASN A 208 24.28 -9.15 -11.26
N LEU A 209 23.73 -7.98 -11.63
CA LEU A 209 22.30 -7.74 -11.48
C LEU A 209 21.52 -8.70 -12.39
N PRO A 210 20.37 -9.22 -11.95
CA PRO A 210 19.54 -10.08 -12.80
C PRO A 210 19.01 -9.32 -14.01
N GLU A 211 18.57 -10.07 -15.02
CA GLU A 211 17.95 -9.52 -16.22
C GLU A 211 16.84 -8.51 -15.89
N ARG A 212 16.74 -7.46 -16.70
CA ARG A 212 15.76 -6.39 -16.51
C ARG A 212 14.44 -6.82 -17.12
N ALA A 213 13.39 -6.77 -16.32
CA ALA A 213 12.03 -6.99 -16.76
C ALA A 213 11.33 -5.68 -17.14
N THR A 214 11.70 -4.57 -16.50
CA THR A 214 11.09 -3.26 -16.76
C THR A 214 12.05 -2.09 -16.59
N GLU A 215 11.74 -1.01 -17.31
CA GLU A 215 12.32 0.32 -17.19
C GLU A 215 11.21 1.38 -17.18
N ILE A 216 11.52 2.58 -16.65
CA ILE A 216 10.58 3.71 -16.63
C ILE A 216 11.19 4.95 -17.27
N ASP A 217 10.35 5.70 -17.99
CA ASP A 217 10.65 7.05 -18.44
C ASP A 217 9.88 8.06 -17.59
N GLY A 218 10.54 9.16 -17.21
CA GLY A 218 9.88 10.26 -16.51
C GLY A 218 9.45 9.89 -15.09
N ILE A 219 9.56 10.86 -14.19
CA ILE A 219 8.95 10.75 -12.86
C ILE A 219 8.27 12.08 -12.67
N GLU A 220 6.95 12.04 -12.55
CA GLU A 220 6.13 13.22 -12.34
C GLU A 220 5.52 13.16 -10.94
N SER A 221 5.33 14.33 -10.34
CA SER A 221 4.70 14.44 -9.03
C SER A 221 3.93 15.74 -8.89
N ALA A 222 2.83 15.69 -8.15
CA ALA A 222 1.98 16.83 -7.86
C ALA A 222 1.19 16.63 -6.57
N SER A 223 0.65 17.73 -6.06
CA SER A 223 -0.38 17.71 -5.03
C SER A 223 -1.74 17.93 -5.67
N PHE A 224 -2.69 17.08 -5.29
CA PHE A 224 -4.09 17.13 -5.66
C PHE A 224 -4.99 17.33 -4.43
N SER A 225 -4.47 17.87 -3.32
CA SER A 225 -5.22 18.03 -2.07
C SER A 225 -6.53 18.82 -2.20
N MET A 226 -6.65 19.65 -3.25
CA MET A 226 -7.86 20.41 -3.59
C MET A 226 -8.42 20.07 -4.98
N ASP A 227 -7.93 19.02 -5.64
CA ASP A 227 -8.29 18.66 -7.02
C ASP A 227 -8.52 17.14 -7.14
N LEU A 228 -9.64 16.68 -6.60
CA LEU A 228 -10.05 15.26 -6.64
C LEU A 228 -10.13 14.74 -8.09
N GLU A 229 -10.71 15.54 -9.00
CA GLU A 229 -10.86 15.14 -10.40
C GLU A 229 -9.51 15.06 -11.12
N GLY A 230 -8.55 15.94 -10.77
CA GLY A 230 -7.16 15.83 -11.21
C GLY A 230 -6.50 14.53 -10.77
N HIS A 231 -6.68 14.14 -9.51
CA HIS A 231 -6.13 12.87 -9.02
C HIS A 231 -6.77 11.66 -9.74
N LYS A 232 -8.11 11.66 -9.93
CA LYS A 232 -8.81 10.62 -10.71
C LYS A 232 -8.29 10.54 -12.15
N ARG A 233 -8.02 11.68 -12.80
CA ARG A 233 -7.40 11.73 -14.13
C ARG A 233 -6.03 11.05 -14.15
N ILE A 234 -5.17 11.31 -13.17
CA ILE A 234 -3.88 10.63 -13.07
C ILE A 234 -4.07 9.11 -12.95
N ILE A 235 -4.93 8.67 -12.04
CA ILE A 235 -5.21 7.24 -11.83
C ILE A 235 -5.71 6.57 -13.12
N TYR A 236 -6.64 7.20 -13.83
CA TYR A 236 -7.22 6.65 -15.04
C TYR A 236 -6.21 6.61 -16.21
N LYS A 237 -5.47 7.71 -16.44
CA LYS A 237 -4.56 7.84 -17.59
C LYS A 237 -3.25 7.06 -17.42
N HIS A 238 -2.78 6.86 -16.19
CA HIS A 238 -1.48 6.24 -15.91
C HIS A 238 -1.57 4.85 -15.24
N GLY A 239 -2.76 4.24 -15.24
CA GLY A 239 -2.93 2.88 -14.70
C GLY A 239 -2.70 2.81 -13.19
N GLY A 240 -3.14 3.84 -12.46
CA GLY A 240 -2.98 3.98 -11.02
C GLY A 240 -2.21 5.24 -10.62
N SER A 241 -1.96 5.40 -9.32
CA SER A 241 -1.04 6.40 -8.79
C SER A 241 -0.28 5.86 -7.58
N LEU A 242 0.86 6.48 -7.29
CA LEU A 242 1.65 6.24 -6.07
C LEU A 242 1.43 7.40 -5.12
N THR A 243 1.22 7.11 -3.84
CA THR A 243 1.01 8.16 -2.85
C THR A 243 1.52 7.78 -1.48
N ALA A 244 1.59 8.78 -0.62
CA ALA A 244 1.85 8.63 0.80
C ALA A 244 0.61 9.03 1.61
N MET A 245 0.41 8.39 2.75
CA MET A 245 -0.66 8.73 3.68
C MET A 245 -0.20 8.61 5.14
N ASP A 246 -0.95 9.22 6.05
CA ASP A 246 -0.85 8.91 7.48
C ASP A 246 -1.68 7.68 7.83
N SER A 247 -0.98 6.58 8.12
CA SER A 247 -1.57 5.30 8.53
C SER A 247 -1.46 5.05 10.04
N SER A 248 -1.08 6.05 10.86
CA SER A 248 -0.72 5.85 12.27
C SER A 248 -1.86 5.44 13.21
N ARG A 249 -3.12 5.53 12.77
CA ARG A 249 -4.30 5.31 13.61
C ARG A 249 -4.53 3.82 13.85
N MET A 250 -4.99 3.48 15.05
CA MET A 250 -5.37 2.10 15.40
C MET A 250 -6.52 1.57 14.53
N SER A 251 -7.43 2.46 14.10
CA SER A 251 -8.47 2.19 13.11
C SER A 251 -7.93 1.77 11.74
N TYR A 252 -6.77 2.29 11.32
CA TYR A 252 -6.08 1.84 10.10
C TYR A 252 -5.39 0.50 10.34
N GLN A 253 -4.65 0.38 11.45
CA GLN A 253 -3.96 -0.86 11.84
C GLN A 253 -4.88 -2.09 11.79
N LEU A 254 -6.12 -1.94 12.29
CA LEU A 254 -7.11 -3.00 12.44
C LEU A 254 -8.24 -2.94 11.39
N TYR A 255 -8.07 -2.17 10.31
CA TYR A 255 -9.08 -2.02 9.27
C TYR A 255 -9.46 -3.38 8.63
N ALA A 256 -10.75 -3.60 8.44
CA ALA A 256 -11.32 -4.80 7.81
C ALA A 256 -12.22 -4.49 6.61
N GLY A 257 -12.90 -3.34 6.58
CA GLY A 257 -13.80 -3.00 5.48
C GLY A 257 -14.55 -1.67 5.62
N GLY A 258 -15.25 -1.29 4.56
CA GLY A 258 -16.01 -0.04 4.50
C GLY A 258 -15.16 1.15 4.02
N ILE A 259 -15.77 2.33 3.90
CA ILE A 259 -15.02 3.53 3.47
C ILE A 259 -14.31 4.14 4.67
N TYR A 260 -13.01 3.93 4.75
CA TYR A 260 -12.16 4.45 5.81
C TYR A 260 -12.17 5.98 5.86
N GLN A 261 -12.45 6.50 7.05
CA GLN A 261 -12.46 7.92 7.37
C GLN A 261 -12.09 8.10 8.85
N ASP A 262 -11.00 8.83 9.10
CA ASP A 262 -10.57 9.18 10.46
C ASP A 262 -9.95 10.57 10.44
N SER A 263 -10.70 11.59 10.85
CA SER A 263 -10.25 13.00 10.81
C SER A 263 -9.04 13.30 11.71
N ARG A 264 -8.58 12.33 12.51
CA ARG A 264 -7.45 12.46 13.42
C ARG A 264 -6.13 12.07 12.75
N CYS A 265 -6.15 11.52 11.53
CA CYS A 265 -4.94 11.34 10.74
C CYS A 265 -4.48 12.68 10.14
N SER A 266 -3.17 12.81 9.92
CA SER A 266 -2.57 13.99 9.33
C SER A 266 -2.70 14.00 7.81
N GLN A 267 -2.84 15.19 7.23
CA GLN A 267 -2.74 15.39 5.78
C GLN A 267 -1.32 15.71 5.30
N ILE A 268 -0.37 15.89 6.24
CA ILE A 268 0.99 16.36 5.95
C ILE A 268 2.09 15.47 6.58
N ALA A 269 1.82 14.86 7.74
CA ALA A 269 2.75 13.95 8.41
C ALA A 269 2.53 12.53 7.89
N LEU A 270 2.94 12.29 6.65
CA LEU A 270 2.73 11.03 5.94
C LEU A 270 3.83 10.04 6.31
N ASN A 271 3.46 8.79 6.59
CA ASN A 271 4.36 7.78 7.16
C ASN A 271 4.26 6.41 6.48
N HIS A 272 3.38 6.25 5.49
CA HIS A 272 3.17 5.00 4.78
C HIS A 272 2.93 5.26 3.28
N ALA A 273 3.61 4.51 2.41
CA ALA A 273 3.39 4.58 0.96
C ALA A 273 2.46 3.46 0.49
N VAL A 274 1.58 3.81 -0.44
CA VAL A 274 0.55 2.93 -0.99
C VAL A 274 0.35 3.20 -2.48
N ASN A 275 -0.35 2.30 -3.16
CA ASN A 275 -0.71 2.43 -4.57
C ASN A 275 -2.23 2.53 -4.71
N ILE A 276 -2.72 3.55 -5.42
CA ILE A 276 -4.14 3.69 -5.76
C ILE A 276 -4.38 3.00 -7.10
N VAL A 277 -5.33 2.07 -7.13
CA VAL A 277 -5.64 1.23 -8.30
C VAL A 277 -7.03 1.52 -8.89
N GLY A 278 -7.74 2.49 -8.32
CA GLY A 278 -9.08 2.82 -8.74
C GLY A 278 -9.79 3.79 -7.80
N TYR A 279 -11.03 4.08 -8.12
CA TYR A 279 -11.91 4.95 -7.37
C TYR A 279 -13.37 4.64 -7.68
N GLY A 280 -14.28 5.10 -6.82
CA GLY A 280 -15.70 4.98 -7.05
C GLY A 280 -16.51 5.85 -6.11
N VAL A 281 -17.83 5.64 -6.11
CA VAL A 281 -18.76 6.31 -5.21
C VAL A 281 -19.70 5.26 -4.64
N GLU A 282 -19.86 5.25 -3.32
CA GLU A 282 -20.85 4.43 -2.62
C GLU A 282 -21.59 5.32 -1.62
N ASN A 283 -22.93 5.30 -1.65
CA ASN A 283 -23.77 6.13 -0.78
C ASN A 283 -23.38 7.62 -0.78
N TYR A 284 -23.11 8.18 -1.97
CA TYR A 284 -22.65 9.56 -2.18
C TYR A 284 -21.27 9.89 -1.60
N ILE A 285 -20.53 8.91 -1.09
CA ILE A 285 -19.17 9.10 -0.58
C ILE A 285 -18.19 8.64 -1.67
N PRO A 286 -17.40 9.55 -2.25
CA PRO A 286 -16.34 9.16 -3.18
C PRO A 286 -15.21 8.48 -2.39
N TYR A 287 -14.61 7.44 -2.97
CA TYR A 287 -13.49 6.72 -2.36
C TYR A 287 -12.42 6.36 -3.39
N PHE A 288 -11.18 6.26 -2.91
CA PHE A 288 -10.06 5.63 -3.62
C PHE A 288 -9.97 4.17 -3.22
N ILE A 289 -9.63 3.31 -4.17
CA ILE A 289 -9.29 1.91 -3.94
C ILE A 289 -7.77 1.83 -3.80
N VAL A 290 -7.31 1.57 -2.58
CA VAL A 290 -5.89 1.62 -2.24
C VAL A 290 -5.39 0.20 -2.00
N LYS A 291 -4.37 -0.20 -2.76
CA LYS A 291 -3.62 -1.45 -2.57
C LYS A 291 -2.57 -1.23 -1.48
N ASN A 292 -2.68 -1.98 -0.39
CA ASN A 292 -1.75 -1.95 0.72
C ASN A 292 -0.71 -3.10 0.61
N SER A 293 0.26 -3.11 1.52
CA SER A 293 1.37 -4.07 1.57
C SER A 293 1.39 -4.89 2.86
N TYR A 294 0.21 -5.17 3.43
CA TYR A 294 0.03 -5.90 4.70
C TYR A 294 -0.55 -7.31 4.50
N GLY A 295 -0.38 -7.89 3.31
CA GLY A 295 -0.93 -9.18 2.93
C GLY A 295 -2.45 -9.16 2.71
N SER A 296 -2.97 -10.26 2.14
CA SER A 296 -4.37 -10.37 1.76
C SER A 296 -5.34 -10.56 2.93
N ASN A 297 -4.86 -10.92 4.12
CA ASN A 297 -5.71 -11.10 5.30
C ASN A 297 -6.06 -9.77 6.00
N TRP A 298 -5.42 -8.67 5.61
CA TRP A 298 -5.72 -7.34 6.13
C TRP A 298 -6.73 -6.61 5.24
N GLY A 299 -7.68 -5.88 5.83
CA GLY A 299 -8.65 -5.10 5.07
C GLY A 299 -9.50 -5.93 4.09
N GLU A 300 -9.83 -5.32 2.96
CA GLU A 300 -10.65 -5.91 1.90
C GLU A 300 -9.74 -6.71 0.94
N MET A 301 -9.26 -7.87 1.41
CA MET A 301 -8.30 -8.72 0.69
C MET A 301 -6.95 -8.04 0.40
N GLY A 302 -6.43 -7.26 1.35
CA GLY A 302 -5.21 -6.45 1.24
C GLY A 302 -5.42 -5.05 0.65
N TYR A 303 -6.67 -4.67 0.42
CA TYR A 303 -7.06 -3.34 -0.03
C TYR A 303 -7.78 -2.56 1.07
N ILE A 304 -7.85 -1.25 0.90
CA ILE A 304 -8.66 -0.35 1.71
C ILE A 304 -9.36 0.66 0.79
N ARG A 305 -10.64 0.91 1.04
CA ARG A 305 -11.35 2.02 0.43
C ARG A 305 -11.21 3.22 1.35
N VAL A 306 -10.58 4.28 0.88
CA VAL A 306 -10.40 5.50 1.69
C VAL A 306 -11.22 6.62 1.08
N ARG A 307 -11.95 7.36 1.92
CA ARG A 307 -12.71 8.54 1.49
C ARG A 307 -11.83 9.48 0.67
N ALA A 308 -12.26 9.79 -0.56
CA ALA A 308 -11.42 10.49 -1.54
C ALA A 308 -11.56 12.01 -1.49
N ASP A 309 -12.72 12.51 -1.06
CA ASP A 309 -12.91 13.93 -0.80
C ASP A 309 -12.16 14.37 0.47
N ASN A 310 -11.83 15.66 0.53
CA ASN A 310 -11.14 16.31 1.65
C ASN A 310 -9.72 15.81 1.93
N ASN A 311 -9.03 15.16 0.97
CA ASN A 311 -7.64 14.72 1.12
C ASN A 311 -7.44 13.86 2.39
N MET A 312 -8.33 12.90 2.63
CA MET A 312 -8.31 12.03 3.82
C MET A 312 -6.92 11.43 4.02
N CYS A 313 -6.35 11.64 5.20
CA CYS A 313 -5.01 11.19 5.60
C CYS A 313 -3.87 11.56 4.64
N GLY A 314 -4.05 12.60 3.82
CA GLY A 314 -3.03 13.11 2.92
C GLY A 314 -2.84 12.31 1.64
N LEU A 315 -3.76 11.42 1.29
CA LEU A 315 -3.69 10.56 0.08
C LEU A 315 -3.49 11.33 -1.23
N SER A 316 -3.86 12.61 -1.28
CA SER A 316 -3.69 13.47 -2.45
C SER A 316 -2.62 14.55 -2.23
N THR A 317 -1.87 14.51 -1.14
CA THR A 317 -0.81 15.49 -0.83
C THR A 317 0.43 15.28 -1.68
N ASN A 318 0.95 14.04 -1.71
CA ASN A 318 2.18 13.68 -2.41
C ASN A 318 1.92 12.55 -3.41
N VAL A 319 1.43 12.90 -4.59
CA VAL A 319 1.08 11.93 -5.64
C VAL A 319 2.21 11.86 -6.67
N TYR A 320 2.60 10.65 -7.03
CA TYR A 320 3.60 10.33 -8.04
C TYR A 320 3.00 9.43 -9.11
N TRP A 321 3.46 9.60 -10.35
CA TRP A 321 3.20 8.69 -11.46
C TRP A 321 4.39 8.70 -12.41
N VAL A 322 4.38 7.80 -13.39
CA VAL A 322 5.43 7.71 -14.42
C VAL A 322 4.80 7.92 -15.79
N ASP A 323 5.54 8.54 -16.70
CA ASP A 323 5.02 8.86 -18.04
C ASP A 323 4.88 7.59 -18.88
N LYS A 324 5.87 6.69 -18.77
CA LYS A 324 5.87 5.42 -19.51
C LYS A 324 6.58 4.33 -18.72
N VAL A 325 5.93 3.17 -18.60
CA VAL A 325 6.55 1.91 -18.15
C VAL A 325 6.79 1.05 -19.37
N LYS A 326 8.00 0.52 -19.51
CA LYS A 326 8.42 -0.30 -20.65
C LYS A 326 8.94 -1.64 -20.18
N LYS A 327 8.77 -2.63 -21.04
CA LYS A 327 9.60 -3.84 -21.05
C LYS A 327 11.04 -3.46 -21.39
N ALA A 328 12.00 -3.99 -20.63
CA ALA A 328 13.43 -3.74 -20.84
C ALA A 328 14.01 -4.58 -22.00
#